data_AF-A0A382DTG9-F1
#
_entry.id   AF-A0A382DTG9-F1
#
_cell.length_a   1.000
_cell.length_b   1.000
_cell.length_c   1.000
_cell.angle_alpha   90.00
_cell.angle_beta   90.00
_cell.angle_gamma   90.00
#
_symmetry.space_group_name_H-M   'P 1'
#
loop_
_entity.id
_entity.type
_entity.pdbx_description
1 polymer ?
#
loop_
_entity_poly.entity_id
_entity_poly.type
_entity_poly.pdbx_seq_one_letter_code
_entity_poly.pdbx_strand_id
1 'polypeptide(L)'
;MANIENIINLEITREWKDAFPGASVGVLVIRNTLNPKNNPDLDNKMKEIEDEIRNNFSESGREGIRTLPTIRSYSEYYKKFKKTYHVMLQLESVALKNRNLPRISALVSAMFAAELKNQLLTAGHDISKLQRPVVLNIAKGNESFTGMNGKVQNLNPDDMFISDNVGVISSIIYGPDNRTPITSN
;
A
#
# COMPACT_ATOMS: atom_id res chain seq x y z
N MET A 1 -30.35 -1.94 14.82
CA MET A 1 -29.16 -1.20 14.31
C MET A 1 -27.95 -1.90 14.88
N ALA A 2 -27.17 -2.61 14.05
CA ALA A 2 -25.95 -3.25 14.53
C ALA A 2 -24.99 -2.15 14.98
N ASN A 3 -24.54 -2.26 16.22
CA ASN A 3 -23.51 -1.40 16.79
C ASN A 3 -22.32 -1.45 15.81
N ILE A 4 -21.99 -0.33 15.16
CA ILE A 4 -20.76 -0.24 14.35
C ILE A 4 -19.62 -0.10 15.36
N GLU A 5 -19.39 -1.17 16.13
CA GLU A 5 -18.16 -1.33 16.89
C GLU A 5 -17.02 -1.12 15.91
N ASN A 6 -16.04 -0.30 16.29
CA ASN A 6 -14.91 0.07 15.48
C ASN A 6 -14.20 -1.19 14.95
N ILE A 7 -14.56 -1.63 13.73
CA ILE A 7 -14.27 -2.97 13.19
C ILE A 7 -12.76 -3.26 13.12
N ILE A 8 -11.93 -2.23 13.16
CA ILE A 8 -10.47 -2.34 13.14
C ILE A 8 -9.84 -2.01 14.50
N ASN A 9 -10.52 -1.23 15.36
CA ASN A 9 -9.94 -0.60 16.55
C ASN A 9 -8.54 -0.02 16.25
N LEU A 10 -8.52 1.03 15.43
CA LEU A 10 -7.29 1.70 15.02
C LEU A 10 -6.78 2.62 16.13
N GLU A 11 -5.57 2.37 16.58
CA GLU A 11 -4.84 3.21 17.53
C GLU A 11 -3.65 3.88 16.83
N ILE A 12 -3.38 5.12 17.19
CA ILE A 12 -2.27 5.91 16.64
C ILE A 12 -1.45 6.41 17.81
N THR A 13 -0.21 5.95 17.91
CA THR A 13 0.68 6.33 19.02
C THR A 13 1.00 7.83 18.98
N ARG A 14 1.39 8.39 20.13
CA ARG A 14 1.81 9.81 20.19
C ARG A 14 3.10 9.99 19.41
N GLU A 15 4.01 9.05 19.56
CA GLU A 15 5.29 8.99 18.87
C GLU A 15 5.12 9.05 17.35
N TRP A 16 4.13 8.35 16.79
CA TRP A 16 3.82 8.42 15.36
C TRP A 16 3.32 9.81 14.96
N LYS A 17 2.40 10.40 15.73
CA LYS A 17 1.85 11.75 15.45
C LYS A 17 2.93 12.82 15.52
N ASP A 18 3.81 12.72 16.51
CA ASP A 18 4.88 13.68 16.76
C ASP A 18 5.99 13.57 15.70
N ALA A 19 6.33 12.35 15.28
CA ALA A 19 7.37 12.11 14.27
C ALA A 19 6.92 12.43 12.85
N PHE A 20 5.62 12.31 12.55
CA PHE A 20 5.09 12.46 11.19
C PHE A 20 3.96 13.48 11.10
N PRO A 21 4.22 14.76 11.42
CA PRO A 21 3.21 15.81 11.32
C PRO A 21 2.71 15.93 9.88
N GLY A 22 1.38 15.90 9.71
CA GLY A 22 0.72 15.98 8.40
C GLY A 22 0.57 14.64 7.67
N ALA A 23 1.16 13.55 8.19
CA ALA A 23 0.88 12.22 7.66
C ALA A 23 -0.56 11.80 7.95
N SER A 24 -1.18 11.08 7.01
CA SER A 24 -2.54 10.57 7.12
C SER A 24 -2.58 9.12 6.69
N VAL A 25 -3.40 8.32 7.36
CA VAL A 25 -3.67 6.92 6.99
C VAL A 25 -5.17 6.76 6.81
N GLY A 26 -5.55 6.28 5.63
CA GLY A 26 -6.91 5.88 5.31
C GLY A 26 -7.08 4.38 5.56
N VAL A 27 -8.23 4.01 6.11
CA VAL A 27 -8.58 2.61 6.36
C VAL A 27 -9.93 2.31 5.73
N LEU A 28 -9.96 1.29 4.86
CA LEU A 28 -11.18 0.81 4.18
C LEU A 28 -11.41 -0.66 4.52
N VAL A 29 -12.58 -0.96 5.07
CA VAL A 29 -13.04 -2.35 5.28
C VAL A 29 -14.09 -2.67 4.24
N ILE A 30 -13.83 -3.71 3.44
CA ILE A 30 -14.80 -4.26 2.50
C ILE A 30 -15.16 -5.67 2.98
N ARG A 31 -16.45 -5.98 3.03
CA ARG A 31 -17.00 -7.27 3.49
C ARG A 31 -17.81 -7.91 2.38
N ASN A 32 -18.04 -9.22 2.49
CA ASN A 32 -18.83 -10.01 1.54
C ASN A 32 -18.29 -9.89 0.10
N THR A 33 -16.97 -9.86 -0.03
CA THR A 33 -16.27 -9.80 -1.30
C THR A 33 -15.90 -11.19 -1.78
N LEU A 34 -15.90 -11.38 -3.10
CA LEU A 34 -15.26 -12.51 -3.75
C LEU A 34 -13.89 -12.07 -4.27
N ASN A 35 -12.91 -12.96 -4.27
CA ASN A 35 -11.58 -12.67 -4.83
C ASN A 35 -11.22 -13.62 -5.99
N PRO A 36 -12.00 -13.63 -7.08
CA PRO A 36 -11.71 -14.51 -8.21
C PRO A 36 -10.37 -14.14 -8.86
N LYS A 37 -9.73 -15.12 -9.51
CA LYS A 37 -8.48 -14.88 -10.25
C LYS A 37 -8.67 -13.89 -11.41
N ASN A 38 -9.83 -13.94 -12.07
CA ASN A 38 -10.14 -13.14 -13.24
C ASN A 38 -11.48 -12.42 -13.03
N ASN A 39 -11.59 -11.18 -13.50
CA ASN A 39 -12.82 -10.41 -13.53
C ASN A 39 -12.79 -9.47 -14.76
N PRO A 40 -13.61 -9.74 -15.81
CA PRO A 40 -13.56 -8.98 -17.05
C PRO A 40 -13.85 -7.47 -16.90
N ASP A 41 -14.77 -7.10 -16.01
CA ASP A 41 -15.11 -5.70 -15.78
C ASP A 41 -13.97 -4.95 -15.12
N LEU A 42 -13.32 -5.58 -14.15
CA LEU A 42 -12.09 -5.04 -13.54
C LEU A 42 -10.96 -4.95 -14.57
N ASP A 43 -10.79 -5.97 -15.43
CA ASP A 43 -9.76 -5.96 -16.46
C ASP A 43 -9.93 -4.80 -17.44
N ASN A 44 -11.16 -4.52 -17.84
CA ASN A 44 -11.51 -3.36 -18.66
C ASN A 44 -11.22 -2.06 -17.92
N LYS A 45 -11.62 -1.95 -16.64
CA LYS A 45 -11.34 -0.74 -15.86
C LYS A 45 -9.85 -0.48 -15.68
N MET A 46 -9.07 -1.53 -15.49
CA MET A 46 -7.62 -1.43 -15.38
C MET A 46 -6.97 -1.01 -16.70
N LYS A 47 -7.47 -1.46 -17.86
CA LYS A 47 -7.00 -0.96 -19.16
C LYS A 47 -7.25 0.53 -19.32
N GLU A 48 -8.44 1.01 -18.96
CA GLU A 48 -8.74 2.45 -18.97
C GLU A 48 -7.75 3.26 -18.12
N ILE A 49 -7.42 2.76 -16.92
CA ILE A 49 -6.44 3.41 -16.02
C ILE A 49 -5.04 3.39 -16.63
N GLU A 50 -4.63 2.29 -17.24
CA GLU A 50 -3.33 2.20 -17.91
C GLU A 50 -3.24 3.19 -19.08
N ASP A 51 -4.29 3.32 -19.89
CA ASP A 51 -4.35 4.27 -21.00
C ASP A 51 -4.37 5.72 -20.51
N GLU A 52 -5.11 6.02 -19.43
CA GLU A 52 -5.10 7.33 -18.77
C GLU A 52 -3.68 7.69 -18.30
N ILE A 53 -2.98 6.76 -17.63
CA ILE A 53 -1.59 6.96 -17.17
C ILE A 53 -0.66 7.23 -18.37
N ARG A 54 -0.74 6.44 -19.44
CA ARG A 54 0.09 6.63 -20.64
C ARG A 54 -0.14 7.99 -21.28
N ASN A 55 -1.41 8.38 -21.42
CA ASN A 55 -1.78 9.66 -22.01
C ASN A 55 -1.26 10.83 -21.16
N ASN A 56 -1.47 10.79 -19.85
CA ASN A 56 -1.09 11.85 -18.92
C ASN A 56 0.42 12.15 -18.88
N PHE A 57 1.26 11.16 -19.21
CA PHE A 57 2.72 11.31 -19.13
C PHE A 57 3.43 11.14 -20.48
N SER A 58 2.68 11.10 -21.59
CA SER A 58 3.23 10.92 -22.93
C SER A 58 4.21 12.03 -23.33
N GLU A 59 3.90 13.29 -22.99
CA GLU A 59 4.76 14.44 -23.28
C GLU A 59 5.76 14.73 -22.16
N SER A 60 5.29 14.80 -20.90
CA SER A 60 6.12 15.18 -19.76
C SER A 60 7.12 14.10 -19.32
N GLY A 61 6.88 12.85 -19.73
CA GLY A 61 7.71 11.70 -19.43
C GLY A 61 7.98 11.51 -17.93
N ARG A 62 9.20 11.06 -17.61
CA ARG A 62 9.65 10.81 -16.23
C ARG A 62 9.63 12.05 -15.35
N GLU A 63 9.94 13.22 -15.90
CA GLU A 63 9.97 14.45 -15.11
C GLU A 63 8.56 14.85 -14.66
N GLY A 64 7.55 14.70 -15.52
CA GLY A 64 6.15 14.89 -15.12
C GLY A 64 5.76 14.06 -13.91
N ILE A 65 6.08 12.75 -13.92
CA ILE A 65 5.83 11.84 -12.80
C ILE A 65 6.50 12.33 -11.51
N ARG A 66 7.77 12.74 -11.58
CA ARG A 66 8.55 13.19 -10.41
C ARG A 66 8.04 14.47 -9.79
N THR A 67 7.40 15.33 -10.58
CA THR A 67 6.85 16.59 -10.08
C THR A 67 5.55 16.43 -9.30
N LEU A 68 4.84 15.29 -9.44
CA LEU A 68 3.59 15.01 -8.73
C LEU A 68 3.79 15.15 -7.20
N PRO A 69 2.93 15.90 -6.49
CA PRO A 69 3.10 16.15 -5.06
C PRO A 69 3.18 14.89 -4.21
N THR A 70 2.30 13.92 -4.46
CA THR A 70 2.24 12.61 -3.80
C THR A 70 3.54 11.81 -4.00
N ILE A 71 4.01 11.69 -5.25
CA ILE A 71 5.26 11.01 -5.59
C ILE A 71 6.45 11.68 -4.89
N ARG A 72 6.46 13.02 -4.81
CA ARG A 72 7.51 13.77 -4.14
C ARG A 72 7.55 13.46 -2.65
N SER A 73 6.40 13.51 -1.97
CA SER A 73 6.30 13.22 -0.54
C SER A 73 6.79 11.81 -0.20
N TYR A 74 6.36 10.79 -0.95
CA TYR A 74 6.85 9.43 -0.73
C TYR A 74 8.33 9.27 -1.11
N SER A 75 8.80 9.94 -2.17
CA SER A 75 10.21 9.90 -2.55
C SER A 75 11.11 10.52 -1.48
N GLU A 76 10.71 11.63 -0.87
CA GLU A 76 11.41 12.25 0.26
C GLU A 76 11.43 11.34 1.49
N TYR A 77 10.32 10.65 1.76
CA TYR A 77 10.25 9.64 2.80
C TYR A 77 11.23 8.48 2.54
N TYR A 78 11.18 7.87 1.36
CA TYR A 78 12.01 6.72 0.97
C TYR A 78 13.51 7.06 0.92
N LYS A 79 13.87 8.30 0.59
CA LYS A 79 15.27 8.78 0.57
C LYS A 79 15.96 8.64 1.93
N LYS A 80 15.23 8.81 3.04
CA LYS A 80 15.75 8.60 4.41
C LYS A 80 16.34 7.20 4.60
N PHE A 81 15.80 6.22 3.87
CA PHE A 81 16.19 4.81 3.93
C PHE A 81 17.07 4.37 2.76
N LYS A 82 17.57 5.30 1.95
CA LYS A 82 18.36 5.03 0.74
C LYS A 82 17.62 4.09 -0.24
N LYS A 83 16.29 4.18 -0.29
CA LYS A 83 15.43 3.40 -1.19
C LYS A 83 14.75 4.29 -2.22
N THR A 84 14.28 3.66 -3.29
CA THR A 84 13.47 4.32 -4.33
C THR A 84 11.99 3.97 -4.11
N TYR A 85 11.11 4.97 -4.21
CA TYR A 85 9.68 4.75 -4.08
C TYR A 85 9.16 3.87 -5.21
N HIS A 86 8.60 2.70 -4.87
CA HIS A 86 8.27 1.67 -5.84
C HIS A 86 7.04 2.00 -6.69
N VAL A 87 6.05 2.74 -6.15
CA VAL A 87 4.88 3.18 -6.93
C VAL A 87 5.30 4.13 -8.05
N MET A 88 6.29 4.99 -7.80
CA MET A 88 6.89 5.81 -8.88
C MET A 88 7.46 4.93 -10.00
N LEU A 89 8.18 3.85 -9.65
CA LEU A 89 8.74 2.92 -10.65
C LEU A 89 7.67 2.13 -11.40
N GLN A 90 6.57 1.78 -10.73
CA GLN A 90 5.42 1.13 -11.36
C GLN A 90 4.71 2.09 -12.33
N LEU A 91 4.50 3.34 -11.90
CA LEU A 91 3.92 4.39 -12.75
C LEU A 91 4.78 4.65 -13.99
N GLU A 92 6.10 4.78 -13.82
CA GLU A 92 7.04 4.90 -14.95
C GLU A 92 6.98 3.69 -15.89
N SER A 93 6.79 2.48 -15.34
CA SER A 93 6.72 1.26 -16.16
C SER A 93 5.45 1.19 -17.01
N VAL A 94 4.31 1.63 -16.47
CA VAL A 94 3.06 1.72 -17.22
C VAL A 94 3.13 2.85 -18.25
N ALA A 95 3.50 4.05 -17.81
CA ALA A 95 3.49 5.26 -18.64
C ALA A 95 4.53 5.21 -19.77
N LEU A 96 5.77 4.80 -19.48
CA LEU A 96 6.92 5.02 -20.37
C LEU A 96 7.44 3.74 -21.02
N LYS A 97 7.08 2.57 -20.48
CA LYS A 97 7.54 1.26 -20.97
C LYS A 97 6.39 0.39 -21.47
N ASN A 98 5.20 0.95 -21.60
CA ASN A 98 3.99 0.29 -22.06
C ASN A 98 3.71 -1.04 -21.35
N ARG A 99 4.03 -1.13 -20.05
CA ARG A 99 3.68 -2.29 -19.22
C ARG A 99 2.22 -2.19 -18.80
N ASN A 100 1.64 -3.34 -18.48
CA ASN A 100 0.29 -3.43 -17.93
C ASN A 100 0.36 -3.60 -16.42
N LEU A 101 -0.71 -3.22 -15.73
CA LEU A 101 -0.89 -3.53 -14.32
C LEU A 101 -0.95 -5.06 -14.12
N PRO A 102 -0.43 -5.60 -13.01
CA PRO A 102 -0.47 -7.04 -12.75
C PRO A 102 -1.93 -7.51 -12.54
N ARG A 103 -2.29 -8.65 -13.14
CA ARG A 103 -3.58 -9.34 -12.94
C ARG A 103 -3.34 -10.58 -12.07
N ILE A 104 -3.53 -10.43 -10.75
CA ILE A 104 -3.21 -11.49 -9.76
C ILE A 104 -4.50 -12.14 -9.25
N SER A 105 -5.35 -11.32 -8.63
CA SER A 105 -6.70 -11.64 -8.17
C SER A 105 -7.51 -10.35 -8.12
N ALA A 106 -8.83 -10.42 -8.14
CA ALA A 106 -9.68 -9.24 -8.29
C ALA A 106 -9.38 -8.15 -7.23
N LEU A 107 -9.28 -8.53 -5.95
CA LEU A 107 -9.05 -7.56 -4.87
C LEU A 107 -7.65 -6.95 -4.93
N VAL A 108 -6.62 -7.78 -5.15
CA VAL A 108 -5.23 -7.31 -5.21
C VAL A 108 -5.00 -6.44 -6.45
N SER A 109 -5.59 -6.81 -7.59
CA SER A 109 -5.46 -6.06 -8.84
C SER A 109 -6.22 -4.72 -8.78
N ALA A 110 -7.40 -4.69 -8.16
CA ALA A 110 -8.14 -3.45 -7.90
C ALA A 110 -7.36 -2.51 -6.97
N MET A 111 -6.74 -3.04 -5.92
CA MET A 111 -5.88 -2.28 -5.01
C MET A 111 -4.69 -1.65 -5.77
N PHE A 112 -3.96 -2.43 -6.58
CA PHE A 112 -2.86 -1.91 -7.39
C PHE A 112 -3.32 -0.84 -8.40
N ALA A 113 -4.48 -1.04 -9.03
CA ALA A 113 -5.03 -0.05 -9.96
C ALA A 113 -5.36 1.26 -9.24
N ALA A 114 -5.94 1.19 -8.03
CA ALA A 114 -6.22 2.37 -7.21
C ALA A 114 -4.94 3.05 -6.71
N GLU A 115 -3.92 2.28 -6.33
CA GLU A 115 -2.60 2.79 -5.93
C GLU A 115 -1.95 3.62 -7.02
N LEU A 116 -1.84 3.09 -8.25
CA LEU A 116 -1.22 3.83 -9.35
C LEU A 116 -2.08 5.02 -9.80
N LYS A 117 -3.40 4.86 -9.88
CA LYS A 117 -4.32 5.94 -10.27
C LYS A 117 -4.20 7.13 -9.33
N ASN A 118 -4.17 6.88 -8.02
CA ASN A 118 -4.19 7.93 -7.01
C ASN A 118 -2.80 8.28 -6.47
N GLN A 119 -1.76 7.54 -6.87
CA GLN A 119 -0.37 7.70 -6.42
C GLN A 119 -0.20 7.54 -4.90
N LEU A 120 -1.09 6.76 -4.26
CA LEU A 120 -1.10 6.52 -2.83
C LEU A 120 -0.69 5.10 -2.54
N LEU A 121 0.27 4.91 -1.62
CA LEU A 121 0.70 3.58 -1.22
C LEU A 121 -0.43 2.83 -0.49
N THR A 122 -0.64 1.58 -0.88
CA THR A 122 -1.68 0.72 -0.32
C THR A 122 -1.10 -0.60 0.18
N ALA A 123 -1.71 -1.15 1.22
CA ALA A 123 -1.45 -2.51 1.70
C ALA A 123 -2.81 -3.18 1.97
N GLY A 124 -2.93 -4.44 1.54
CA GLY A 124 -4.18 -5.20 1.63
C GLY A 124 -4.04 -6.35 2.62
N HIS A 125 -4.95 -6.41 3.58
CA HIS A 125 -4.95 -7.43 4.63
C HIS A 125 -6.30 -8.14 4.71
N ASP A 126 -6.28 -9.46 4.94
CA ASP A 126 -7.48 -10.19 5.30
C ASP A 126 -7.87 -9.86 6.75
N ILE A 127 -8.98 -9.15 6.90
CA ILE A 127 -9.44 -8.68 8.21
C ILE A 127 -9.75 -9.81 9.19
N SER A 128 -10.06 -11.02 8.70
CA SER A 128 -10.30 -12.18 9.55
C SER A 128 -9.04 -12.70 10.24
N LYS A 129 -7.86 -12.29 9.75
CA LYS A 129 -6.54 -12.69 10.28
C LYS A 129 -5.91 -11.65 11.21
N LEU A 130 -6.49 -10.45 11.30
CA LEU A 130 -5.99 -9.38 12.15
C LEU A 130 -6.39 -9.60 13.61
N GLN A 131 -5.44 -9.39 14.53
CA GLN A 131 -5.70 -9.41 15.97
C GLN A 131 -5.67 -7.99 16.52
N ARG A 132 -6.83 -7.44 16.91
CA ARG A 132 -6.96 -6.05 17.36
C ARG A 132 -6.27 -5.79 18.72
N PRO A 133 -5.91 -4.53 19.03
CA PRO A 133 -6.00 -3.33 18.19
C PRO A 133 -5.02 -3.35 17.02
N VAL A 134 -5.35 -2.58 15.97
CA VAL A 134 -4.38 -2.26 14.92
C VAL A 134 -3.72 -0.93 15.28
N VAL A 135 -2.40 -0.88 15.31
CA VAL A 135 -1.64 0.25 15.85
C VAL A 135 -0.73 0.83 14.77
N LEU A 136 -0.82 2.15 14.54
CA LEU A 136 0.17 2.90 13.78
C LEU A 136 1.28 3.36 14.71
N ASN A 137 2.52 3.03 14.37
CA ASN A 137 3.68 3.37 15.19
C ASN A 137 4.94 3.64 14.36
N ILE A 138 5.96 4.18 15.02
CA ILE A 138 7.28 4.45 14.46
C ILE A 138 8.27 3.38 14.93
N ALA A 139 9.04 2.83 13.99
CA ALA A 139 10.01 1.79 14.25
C ALA A 139 11.19 2.32 15.06
N LYS A 140 11.65 1.52 16.03
CA LYS A 140 12.87 1.77 16.83
C LYS A 140 14.07 0.99 16.32
N GLY A 141 13.86 0.06 15.38
CA GLY A 141 14.91 -0.76 14.77
C GLY A 141 15.09 -2.14 15.41
N ASN A 142 14.21 -2.51 16.35
CA ASN A 142 14.18 -3.83 16.98
C ASN A 142 12.95 -4.65 16.54
N GLU A 143 12.05 -4.06 15.77
CA GLU A 143 10.90 -4.72 15.19
C GLU A 143 11.30 -5.55 13.97
N SER A 144 10.64 -6.70 13.80
CA SER A 144 10.78 -7.52 12.60
C SER A 144 9.49 -8.25 12.27
N PHE A 145 9.36 -8.65 11.00
CA PHE A 145 8.27 -9.52 10.53
C PHE A 145 8.71 -10.30 9.30
N THR A 146 7.96 -11.34 8.96
CA THR A 146 8.17 -12.09 7.72
C THR A 146 7.35 -11.45 6.60
N GLY A 147 8.02 -10.90 5.58
CA GLY A 147 7.35 -10.29 4.44
C GLY A 147 6.72 -11.31 3.50
N MET A 148 5.91 -10.85 2.54
CA MET A 148 5.24 -11.69 1.52
C MET A 148 6.15 -12.67 0.76
N ASN A 149 7.46 -12.38 0.66
CA ASN A 149 8.45 -13.24 0.03
C ASN A 149 9.01 -14.35 0.96
N GLY A 150 8.48 -14.48 2.17
CA GLY A 150 8.92 -15.44 3.19
C GLY A 150 10.21 -15.05 3.91
N LYS A 151 10.80 -13.89 3.63
CA LYS A 151 12.02 -13.42 4.29
C LYS A 151 11.69 -12.52 5.49
N VAL A 152 12.44 -12.70 6.57
CA VAL A 152 12.42 -11.78 7.71
C VAL A 152 12.94 -10.41 7.28
N GLN A 153 12.20 -9.38 7.64
CA GLN A 153 12.53 -7.97 7.48
C GLN A 153 12.72 -7.37 8.86
N ASN A 154 13.86 -6.75 9.11
CA ASN A 154 14.09 -5.91 10.27
C ASN A 154 13.73 -4.47 9.88
N LEU A 155 12.87 -3.83 10.66
CA LEU A 155 12.47 -2.45 10.37
C LEU A 155 13.66 -1.54 10.60
N ASN A 156 13.81 -0.54 9.73
CA ASN A 156 14.75 0.53 10.02
C ASN A 156 14.13 1.45 11.07
N PRO A 157 14.93 2.02 12.00
CA PRO A 157 14.47 3.12 12.82
C PRO A 157 13.82 4.20 11.96
N ASP A 158 12.77 4.83 12.49
CA ASP A 158 11.98 5.88 11.84
C ASP A 158 11.06 5.44 10.68
N ASP A 159 10.98 4.13 10.39
CA ASP A 159 9.98 3.62 9.46
C ASP A 159 8.57 3.67 10.08
N MET A 160 7.58 4.10 9.30
CA MET A 160 6.18 4.03 9.65
C MET A 160 5.75 2.58 9.47
N PHE A 161 5.19 2.01 10.52
CA PHE A 161 4.63 0.68 10.43
C PHE A 161 3.26 0.61 11.06
N ILE A 162 2.57 -0.45 10.67
CA ILE A 162 1.30 -0.85 11.24
C ILE A 162 1.49 -2.25 11.83
N SER A 163 1.00 -2.43 13.05
CA SER A 163 0.99 -3.71 13.74
C SER A 163 -0.40 -4.06 14.19
N ASP A 164 -0.59 -5.33 14.50
CA ASP A 164 -1.72 -5.81 15.28
C ASP A 164 -1.19 -6.37 16.62
N ASN A 165 -2.02 -7.00 17.42
CA ASN A 165 -1.65 -7.55 18.73
C ASN A 165 -0.69 -8.77 18.67
N VAL A 166 -0.38 -9.28 17.47
CA VAL A 166 0.63 -10.34 17.27
C VAL A 166 1.96 -9.76 16.84
N GLY A 167 1.96 -8.72 15.99
CA GLY A 167 3.18 -8.10 15.51
C GLY A 167 2.97 -7.18 14.32
N VAL A 168 4.06 -6.77 13.69
CA VAL A 168 4.04 -5.91 12.50
C VAL A 168 3.32 -6.63 11.35
N ILE A 169 2.30 -5.98 10.79
CA ILE A 169 1.57 -6.47 9.62
C ILE A 169 2.00 -5.76 8.34
N SER A 170 2.54 -4.55 8.42
CA SER A 170 3.13 -3.87 7.27
C SER A 170 4.05 -2.72 7.70
N SER A 171 5.01 -2.37 6.87
CA SER A 171 5.79 -1.13 6.98
C SER A 171 5.88 -0.44 5.63
N ILE A 172 6.08 0.89 5.62
CA ILE A 172 6.12 1.65 4.37
C ILE A 172 7.27 1.19 3.48
N ILE A 173 8.42 0.82 4.05
CA ILE A 173 9.63 0.50 3.29
C ILE A 173 9.70 -0.98 2.86
N TYR A 174 9.04 -1.88 3.58
CA TYR A 174 9.12 -3.32 3.31
C TYR A 174 7.81 -3.97 2.88
N GLY A 175 6.70 -3.22 2.89
CA GLY A 175 5.40 -3.71 2.44
C GLY A 175 4.71 -4.61 3.48
N PRO A 176 3.74 -5.44 3.06
CA PRO A 176 2.93 -6.25 3.98
C PRO A 176 3.62 -7.56 4.42
N ASP A 177 3.17 -8.08 5.56
CA ASP A 177 3.54 -9.38 6.12
C ASP A 177 2.91 -10.54 5.32
N ASN A 178 3.42 -11.75 5.56
CA ASN A 178 2.85 -12.97 4.95
C ASN A 178 1.80 -13.68 5.83
N ARG A 179 1.53 -13.18 7.04
CA ARG A 179 0.55 -13.78 7.96
C ARG A 179 -0.86 -13.30 7.64
N THR A 180 -1.03 -12.05 7.21
CA THR A 180 -2.34 -11.42 6.99
C THR A 180 -2.72 -11.18 5.52
N PRO A 181 -2.23 -11.92 4.51
CA PRO A 181 -2.51 -11.60 3.12
C PRO A 181 -3.97 -11.88 2.77
N ILE A 182 -4.49 -11.07 1.83
CA ILE A 182 -5.76 -11.33 1.15
C ILE A 182 -5.70 -12.72 0.50
N THR A 183 -6.69 -13.57 0.81
CA THR A 183 -6.82 -14.92 0.23
C THR A 183 -7.85 -14.96 -0.88
N SER A 184 -7.87 -16.07 -1.62
CA SER A 184 -8.72 -16.29 -2.80
C SER A 184 -10.17 -16.68 -2.47
N ASN A 185 -10.68 -16.36 -1.27
CA ASN A 185 -11.98 -16.86 -0.81
C ASN A 185 -13.14 -16.49 -1.77
#